data_AF-A0A496ZLV8-F1
#
_entry.id   AF-A0A496ZLV8-F1
#
_cell.length_a   1.000
_cell.length_b   1.000
_cell.length_c   1.000
_cell.angle_alpha   90.00
_cell.angle_beta   90.00
_cell.angle_gamma   90.00
#
_symmetry.space_group_name_H-M   'P 1'
#
loop_
_entity.id
_entity.type
_entity.pdbx_description
1 polymer ?
#
loop_
_entity_poly.entity_id
_entity_poly.type
_entity_poly.pdbx_seq_one_letter_code
_entity_poly.pdbx_strand_id
1 'polypeptide(L)'
;MIIEERGQTKEGYEYIIGIHPKFGYRLGYVGVYENSPLYEIDHNKEDEEEDIDAIDTLEFNVHVHGGLTYSGSLNQNVIGAKNPYYFGFDCAHLDDGKISPEEMQRIFALSSSYFDVYSQNKLLIEYTQIYTLLPDFGNATVKTLEFVKNECNHLSTQLKTLEQEYR
;
A
#
# COMPACT_ATOMS: atom_id res chain seq x y z
N MET A 1 -6.81 6.84 3.15
CA MET A 1 -6.41 6.50 1.77
C MET A 1 -7.58 6.73 0.84
N ILE A 2 -7.34 7.21 -0.39
CA ILE A 2 -8.33 7.25 -1.47
C ILE A 2 -8.02 6.07 -2.38
N ILE A 3 -9.01 5.25 -2.71
CA ILE A 3 -8.76 4.04 -3.49
C ILE A 3 -8.75 4.40 -4.96
N GLU A 4 -7.64 4.08 -5.63
CA GLU A 4 -7.47 4.27 -7.07
C GLU A 4 -7.80 2.97 -7.82
N GLU A 5 -7.30 1.83 -7.33
CA GLU A 5 -7.54 0.52 -7.95
C GLU A 5 -7.64 -0.59 -6.89
N ARG A 6 -8.43 -1.63 -7.19
CA ARG A 6 -8.42 -2.91 -6.49
C ARG A 6 -8.41 -4.04 -7.52
N GLY A 7 -7.78 -5.15 -7.21
CA GLY A 7 -7.74 -6.30 -8.12
C GLY A 7 -7.10 -7.52 -7.50
N GLN A 8 -6.70 -8.45 -8.38
CA GLN A 8 -5.92 -9.63 -8.01
C GLN A 8 -4.58 -9.62 -8.73
N THR A 9 -3.53 -9.95 -8.01
CA THR A 9 -2.18 -10.15 -8.58
C THR A 9 -2.15 -11.44 -9.41
N LYS A 10 -1.07 -11.63 -10.18
CA LYS A 10 -0.84 -12.85 -10.97
C LYS A 10 -0.88 -14.14 -10.13
N GLU A 11 -0.48 -14.03 -8.86
CA GLU A 11 -0.48 -15.13 -7.90
C GLU A 11 -1.83 -15.33 -7.19
N GLY A 12 -2.84 -14.52 -7.51
CA GLY A 12 -4.20 -14.64 -6.98
C GLY A 12 -4.47 -13.88 -5.68
N TYR A 13 -3.46 -13.19 -5.12
CA TYR A 13 -3.61 -12.35 -3.93
C TYR A 13 -4.40 -11.10 -4.28
N GLU A 14 -5.25 -10.65 -3.37
CA GLU A 14 -5.92 -9.36 -3.52
C GLU A 14 -4.91 -8.23 -3.36
N TYR A 15 -5.05 -7.18 -4.17
CA TYR A 15 -4.31 -5.95 -3.97
C TYR A 15 -5.22 -4.73 -3.93
N ILE A 16 -4.74 -3.70 -3.24
CA ILE A 16 -5.31 -2.36 -3.24
C ILE A 16 -4.21 -1.37 -3.58
N ILE A 17 -4.51 -0.46 -4.50
CA ILE A 17 -3.69 0.72 -4.76
C ILE A 17 -4.50 1.94 -4.35
N GLY A 18 -3.89 2.81 -3.56
CA GLY A 18 -4.54 4.05 -3.17
C GLY A 18 -3.58 5.21 -3.04
N ILE A 19 -4.16 6.38 -2.83
CA ILE A 19 -3.46 7.65 -2.70
C ILE A 19 -3.52 8.12 -1.25
N HIS A 20 -2.39 8.61 -0.76
CA HIS A 20 -2.36 9.38 0.48
C HIS A 20 -3.05 10.74 0.27
N PRO A 21 -4.24 10.99 0.86
CA PRO A 21 -5.09 12.14 0.49
C PRO A 21 -4.44 13.50 0.74
N LYS A 22 -3.50 13.56 1.69
CA LYS A 22 -2.81 14.80 2.06
C LYS A 22 -1.53 15.04 1.26
N PHE A 23 -0.89 13.98 0.78
CA PHE A 23 0.48 14.05 0.24
C PHE A 23 0.58 13.55 -1.21
N GLY A 24 -0.45 12.93 -1.77
CA GLY A 24 -0.49 12.61 -3.20
C GLY A 24 0.42 11.46 -3.63
N TYR A 25 0.99 10.73 -2.68
CA TYR A 25 1.79 9.53 -2.96
C TYR A 25 0.89 8.30 -3.13
N ARG A 26 1.23 7.46 -4.11
CA ARG A 26 0.60 6.14 -4.24
C ARG A 26 1.13 5.19 -3.17
N LEU A 27 0.26 4.26 -2.78
CA LEU A 27 0.46 3.24 -1.76
C LEU A 27 0.00 1.90 -2.36
N GLY A 28 0.76 0.85 -2.15
CA GLY A 28 0.43 -0.50 -2.61
C GLY A 28 0.22 -1.43 -1.42
N TYR A 29 -0.78 -2.30 -1.51
CA TYR A 29 -1.11 -3.29 -0.49
C TYR A 29 -1.47 -4.62 -1.11
N VAL A 30 -0.97 -5.73 -0.55
CA VAL A 30 -1.25 -7.10 -0.96
C VAL A 30 -1.72 -7.91 0.25
N GLY A 31 -2.89 -8.53 0.11
CA GLY A 31 -3.59 -9.21 1.20
C GLY A 31 -3.35 -10.72 1.23
N VAL A 32 -3.03 -11.25 2.41
CA VAL A 32 -3.04 -12.68 2.75
C VAL A 32 -4.25 -13.00 3.61
N TYR A 33 -4.66 -14.27 3.66
CA TYR A 33 -5.84 -14.73 4.40
C TYR A 33 -5.47 -15.61 5.60
N GLU A 34 -6.43 -15.87 6.49
CA GLU A 34 -6.25 -16.62 7.75
C GLU A 34 -5.58 -18.00 7.63
N ASN A 35 -5.60 -18.59 6.43
CA ASN A 35 -4.95 -19.87 6.13
C ASN A 35 -3.49 -19.72 5.68
N SER A 36 -2.96 -18.51 5.62
CA SER A 36 -1.56 -18.20 5.33
C SER A 36 -0.73 -18.24 6.62
N PRO A 37 0.48 -18.83 6.62
CA PRO A 37 1.40 -18.71 7.75
C PRO A 37 1.86 -17.26 8.01
N LEU A 38 1.65 -16.34 7.06
CA LEU A 38 1.98 -14.92 7.19
C LEU A 38 0.82 -14.08 7.75
N TYR A 39 -0.33 -14.68 8.03
CA TYR A 39 -1.48 -13.96 8.55
C TYR A 39 -1.19 -13.34 9.93
N GLU A 40 -1.49 -12.05 10.09
CA GLU A 40 -1.26 -11.29 11.32
C GLU A 40 0.22 -11.19 11.78
N ILE A 41 1.17 -11.49 10.88
CA ILE A 41 2.59 -11.25 11.14
C ILE A 41 2.90 -9.77 10.89
N ASP A 42 3.51 -9.11 11.89
CA ASP A 42 3.98 -7.73 11.75
C ASP A 42 5.22 -7.69 10.83
N HIS A 43 5.22 -6.79 9.85
CA HIS A 43 6.34 -6.59 8.94
C HIS A 43 7.66 -6.21 9.62
N ASN A 44 7.59 -5.50 10.76
CA ASN A 44 8.76 -5.02 11.50
C ASN A 44 9.02 -5.82 12.78
N LYS A 45 8.49 -7.05 12.88
CA LYS A 45 8.73 -7.87 14.06
C LYS A 45 10.22 -8.24 14.13
N GLU A 46 10.96 -7.57 14.99
CA GLU A 46 12.29 -8.01 15.43
C GLU A 46 12.10 -9.18 16.39
N ASP A 47 12.74 -10.32 16.14
CA ASP A 47 12.65 -11.49 17.01
C ASP A 47 13.42 -11.21 18.32
N GLU A 48 12.68 -11.01 19.42
CA GLU A 48 13.24 -10.75 20.75
C GLU A 48 13.78 -12.02 21.46
N GLU A 49 13.68 -13.22 20.86
CA GLU A 49 14.13 -14.48 21.48
C GLU A 49 15.16 -15.23 20.60
N GLU A 50 16.34 -15.50 21.17
CA GLU A 50 17.53 -16.12 20.54
C GLU A 50 17.36 -17.55 19.98
N ASP A 51 16.16 -18.14 19.95
CA ASP A 51 15.96 -19.58 19.72
C ASP A 51 14.71 -19.94 18.89
N ILE A 52 14.40 -19.15 17.86
CA ILE A 52 13.46 -19.55 16.81
C ILE A 52 14.16 -19.35 15.46
N ASP A 53 14.01 -20.32 14.56
CA ASP A 53 14.24 -20.19 13.12
C ASP A 53 13.37 -19.03 12.61
N ALA A 54 13.85 -17.82 12.86
CA ALA A 54 13.25 -16.56 12.54
C ALA A 54 12.72 -16.65 11.12
N ILE A 55 11.47 -16.26 10.92
CA ILE A 55 11.14 -15.64 9.66
C ILE A 55 12.04 -14.41 9.65
N ASP A 56 13.28 -14.54 9.15
CA ASP A 56 14.24 -13.44 8.98
C ASP A 56 13.39 -12.25 8.55
N THR A 57 13.34 -11.20 9.40
CA THR A 57 12.21 -10.27 9.48
C THR A 57 11.68 -9.94 8.10
N LEU A 58 10.35 -10.00 7.87
CA LEU A 58 9.77 -9.77 6.53
C LEU A 58 10.35 -8.52 5.85
N GLU A 59 10.70 -7.50 6.62
CA GLU A 59 11.47 -6.32 6.22
C GLU A 59 12.74 -6.62 5.38
N PHE A 60 13.54 -7.63 5.73
CA PHE A 60 14.78 -8.00 5.02
C PHE A 60 14.55 -9.00 3.89
N ASN A 61 13.48 -9.80 3.93
CA ASN A 61 13.20 -10.81 2.93
C ASN A 61 12.27 -10.33 1.81
N VAL A 62 11.53 -9.24 2.03
CA VAL A 62 10.61 -8.66 1.05
C VAL A 62 11.18 -7.38 0.46
N HIS A 63 11.44 -7.43 -0.84
CA HIS A 63 12.03 -6.35 -1.61
C HIS A 63 10.96 -5.72 -2.50
N VAL A 64 10.47 -4.57 -2.08
CA VAL A 64 9.58 -3.69 -2.86
C VAL A 64 10.13 -2.27 -2.81
N HIS A 65 9.60 -1.36 -3.63
CA HIS A 65 9.95 0.05 -3.58
C HIS A 65 9.83 0.61 -2.15
N GLY A 66 10.97 0.97 -1.57
CA GLY A 66 11.04 1.51 -0.20
C GLY A 66 10.98 0.49 0.94
N GLY A 67 10.82 -0.80 0.62
CA GLY A 67 10.55 -1.83 1.62
C GLY A 67 9.09 -1.86 2.09
N LEU A 68 8.78 -2.79 2.97
CA LEU A 68 7.48 -2.82 3.62
C LEU A 68 7.37 -1.66 4.62
N THR A 69 6.22 -0.98 4.62
CA THR A 69 5.93 0.12 5.55
C THR A 69 4.59 -0.07 6.27
N TYR A 70 3.95 -1.21 6.04
CA TYR A 70 2.66 -1.54 6.63
C TYR A 70 2.43 -3.06 6.71
N SER A 71 1.86 -3.49 7.83
CA SER A 71 1.20 -4.79 7.99
C SER A 71 -0.07 -4.58 8.83
N GLY A 72 -1.24 -5.02 8.34
CA GLY A 72 -2.49 -4.82 9.07
C GLY A 72 -3.77 -4.98 8.27
N SER A 73 -4.91 -4.93 8.97
CA SER A 73 -6.23 -4.86 8.35
C SER A 73 -6.54 -3.45 7.85
N LEU A 74 -6.90 -3.30 6.57
CA LEU A 74 -7.28 -2.01 5.97
C LEU A 74 -8.79 -1.70 6.11
N ASN A 75 -9.60 -2.70 6.42
CA ASN A 75 -11.05 -2.57 6.61
C ASN A 75 -11.42 -2.83 8.08
N GLN A 76 -12.61 -2.38 8.50
CA GLN A 76 -13.20 -2.85 9.76
C GLN A 76 -13.47 -4.36 9.64
N ASN A 77 -13.01 -5.14 10.60
CA ASN A 77 -13.17 -6.59 10.60
C ASN A 77 -14.67 -6.95 10.65
N VAL A 78 -15.14 -7.66 9.63
CA VAL A 78 -16.51 -8.17 9.59
C VAL A 78 -16.50 -9.63 10.04
N ILE A 79 -17.23 -9.94 11.10
CA ILE A 79 -17.35 -11.31 11.63
C ILE A 79 -17.98 -12.21 10.55
N GLY A 80 -17.32 -13.32 10.24
CA GLY A 80 -17.78 -14.30 9.24
C GLY A 80 -17.46 -13.96 7.78
N ALA A 81 -16.75 -12.85 7.52
CA ALA A 81 -16.20 -12.54 6.20
C ALA A 81 -14.74 -12.94 6.09
N LYS A 82 -14.26 -13.12 4.86
CA LYS A 82 -12.82 -13.23 4.59
C LYS A 82 -12.21 -11.84 4.82
N ASN A 83 -11.36 -11.72 5.84
CA ASN A 83 -10.67 -10.47 6.18
C ASN A 83 -9.19 -10.61 5.79
N PRO A 84 -8.76 -10.04 4.65
CA PRO A 84 -7.36 -10.06 4.29
C PRO A 84 -6.53 -9.24 5.29
N TYR A 85 -5.38 -9.77 5.68
CA TYR A 85 -4.33 -9.03 6.36
C TYR A 85 -3.35 -8.54 5.30
N TYR A 86 -3.13 -7.22 5.22
CA TYR A 86 -2.38 -6.62 4.14
C TYR A 86 -0.95 -6.31 4.54
N PHE A 87 0.00 -6.65 3.67
CA PHE A 87 1.34 -6.09 3.66
C PHE A 87 1.37 -4.95 2.64
N GLY A 88 2.03 -3.84 2.95
CA GLY A 88 2.04 -2.68 2.08
C GLY A 88 3.33 -1.88 2.11
N PHE A 89 3.45 -1.02 1.11
CA PHE A 89 4.56 -0.10 0.89
C PHE A 89 4.01 1.24 0.40
N ASP A 90 4.79 2.30 0.59
CA ASP A 90 4.47 3.64 0.13
C ASP A 90 5.46 4.15 -0.91
N CYS A 91 5.02 5.09 -1.74
CA CYS A 91 5.88 5.82 -2.65
C CYS A 91 6.12 7.24 -2.13
N ALA A 92 6.50 7.40 -0.86
CA ALA A 92 6.80 8.69 -0.23
C ALA A 92 8.29 8.83 0.16
N HIS A 93 9.20 8.42 -0.73
CA HIS A 93 10.65 8.50 -0.54
C HIS A 93 11.24 9.80 -1.10
N LEU A 94 12.52 10.06 -0.82
CA LEU A 94 13.19 11.33 -1.15
C LEU A 94 13.12 11.70 -2.64
N ASP A 95 13.14 10.73 -3.54
CA ASP A 95 13.07 10.90 -5.00
C ASP A 95 11.68 10.64 -5.59
N ASP A 96 10.67 10.40 -4.76
CA ASP A 96 9.30 10.19 -5.20
C ASP A 96 8.54 11.51 -5.35
N GLY A 97 7.87 11.66 -6.50
CA GLY A 97 7.05 12.82 -6.81
C GLY A 97 5.59 12.65 -6.40
N LYS A 98 4.93 13.75 -6.02
CA LYS A 98 3.49 13.77 -5.75
C LYS A 98 2.70 13.82 -7.04
N ILE A 99 1.55 13.14 -7.12
CA ILE A 99 0.66 13.29 -8.29
C ILE A 99 0.22 14.75 -8.46
N SER A 100 -0.11 15.19 -9.68
CA SER A 100 -0.58 16.57 -9.84
C SER A 100 -1.98 16.76 -9.21
N PRO A 101 -2.38 18.00 -8.83
CA PRO A 101 -3.74 18.29 -8.40
C PRO A 101 -4.81 17.84 -9.41
N GLU A 102 -4.53 17.92 -10.70
CA GLU A 102 -5.42 17.45 -11.78
C GLU A 102 -5.60 15.94 -11.74
N GLU A 103 -4.52 15.19 -11.50
CA GLU A 103 -4.58 13.74 -11.37
C GLU A 103 -5.33 13.32 -10.09
N MET A 104 -5.09 14.02 -8.97
CA MET A 104 -5.84 13.82 -7.74
C MET A 104 -7.34 14.05 -7.93
N GLN A 105 -7.72 15.12 -8.65
CA GLN A 105 -9.11 15.42 -8.98
C GLN A 105 -9.75 14.31 -9.80
N ARG A 106 -9.04 13.76 -10.79
CA ARG A 106 -9.53 12.62 -11.60
C ARG A 106 -9.78 11.38 -10.75
N ILE A 107 -8.88 11.06 -9.83
CA ILE A 107 -9.02 9.91 -8.92
C ILE A 107 -10.20 10.12 -7.96
N PHE A 108 -10.41 11.33 -7.45
CA PHE A 108 -11.60 11.66 -6.65
C PHE A 108 -12.91 11.46 -7.42
N ALA A 109 -12.96 11.89 -8.68
CA ALA A 109 -14.16 11.70 -9.50
C ALA A 109 -14.50 10.22 -9.72
N LEU A 110 -13.49 9.37 -9.86
CA LEU A 110 -13.65 7.91 -9.98
C LEU A 110 -14.06 7.24 -8.65
N SER A 111 -13.70 7.85 -7.51
CA SER A 111 -14.05 7.38 -6.16
C SER A 111 -15.29 8.07 -5.58
N SER A 112 -16.11 8.70 -6.43
CA SER A 112 -17.27 9.52 -6.03
C SER A 112 -18.35 8.77 -5.25
N SER A 113 -18.38 7.44 -5.29
CA SER A 113 -19.28 6.62 -4.46
C SER A 113 -18.90 6.58 -2.98
N TYR A 114 -17.67 6.94 -2.62
CA TYR A 114 -17.15 6.85 -1.25
C TYR A 114 -17.17 8.19 -0.49
N PHE A 115 -17.29 9.30 -1.20
CA PHE A 115 -17.22 10.65 -0.62
C PHE A 115 -18.34 11.51 -1.16
N ASP A 116 -18.98 12.29 -0.29
CA ASP A 116 -19.83 13.38 -0.74
C ASP A 116 -18.98 14.51 -1.39
N VAL A 117 -19.62 15.32 -2.24
CA VAL A 117 -18.95 16.39 -3.01
C VAL A 117 -18.23 17.40 -2.11
N TYR A 118 -18.76 17.69 -0.93
CA TYR A 118 -18.12 18.64 -0.01
C TYR A 118 -16.82 18.05 0.57
N SER A 119 -16.84 16.79 1.01
CA SER A 119 -15.67 16.08 1.49
C SER A 119 -14.58 15.95 0.41
N GLN A 120 -14.96 15.66 -0.84
CA GLN A 120 -14.01 15.64 -1.96
C GLN A 120 -13.36 17.00 -2.19
N ASN A 121 -14.16 18.06 -2.27
CA ASN A 121 -13.65 19.42 -2.49
C ASN A 121 -12.73 19.87 -1.36
N LYS A 122 -13.09 19.56 -0.11
CA LYS A 122 -12.26 19.88 1.06
C LYS A 122 -10.89 19.22 0.96
N LEU A 123 -10.83 17.92 0.68
CA LEU A 123 -9.57 17.20 0.54
C LEU A 123 -8.74 17.71 -0.64
N LEU A 124 -9.37 18.00 -1.79
CA LEU A 124 -8.66 18.52 -2.96
C LEU A 124 -8.07 19.92 -2.71
N ILE A 125 -8.78 20.80 -1.99
CA ILE A 125 -8.27 22.12 -1.60
C ILE A 125 -7.07 21.97 -0.66
N GLU A 126 -7.20 21.15 0.39
CA GLU A 126 -6.12 20.88 1.33
C GLU A 126 -4.89 20.30 0.61
N TYR A 127 -5.10 19.34 -0.29
CA TYR A 127 -4.04 18.76 -1.11
C TYR A 127 -3.36 19.81 -2.00
N THR A 128 -4.12 20.63 -2.71
CA THR A 128 -3.59 21.65 -3.61
C THR A 128 -2.73 22.68 -2.87
N GLN A 129 -3.14 23.06 -1.65
CA GLN A 129 -2.36 23.93 -0.79
C GLN A 129 -1.02 23.28 -0.39
N ILE A 130 -1.06 22.01 0.02
CA ILE A 130 0.13 21.27 0.42
C ILE A 130 1.08 21.08 -0.77
N TYR A 131 0.56 20.69 -1.92
CA TYR A 131 1.32 20.53 -3.17
C TYR A 131 2.06 21.82 -3.52
N THR A 132 1.41 22.98 -3.33
CA THR A 132 2.03 24.30 -3.60
C THR A 132 3.09 24.69 -2.57
N LEU A 133 2.87 24.37 -1.28
CA LEU A 133 3.74 24.78 -0.19
C LEU A 133 4.92 23.84 0.04
N LEU A 134 4.77 22.57 -0.31
CA LEU A 134 5.77 21.51 -0.14
C LEU A 134 6.15 20.97 -1.52
N PRO A 135 7.01 21.67 -2.27
CA PRO A 135 7.49 21.17 -3.56
C PRO A 135 8.26 19.87 -3.38
N ASP A 136 8.32 19.09 -4.46
CA ASP A 136 9.12 17.88 -4.49
C ASP A 136 10.62 18.19 -4.43
N PHE A 137 11.42 17.23 -3.95
CA PHE A 137 12.86 17.38 -3.88
C PHE A 137 13.50 17.09 -5.24
N GLY A 138 14.21 18.07 -5.81
CA GLY A 138 15.02 17.87 -7.01
C GLY A 138 14.22 17.39 -8.23
N ASN A 139 14.69 16.30 -8.85
CA ASN A 139 14.07 15.69 -10.04
C ASN A 139 13.13 14.53 -9.65
N ALA A 140 12.29 14.74 -8.64
CA ALA A 140 11.40 13.71 -8.13
C ALA A 140 10.52 13.13 -9.25
N THR A 141 10.32 11.82 -9.21
CA THR A 141 9.56 11.08 -10.22
C THR A 141 8.29 10.54 -9.62
N VAL A 142 7.15 10.91 -10.20
CA VAL A 142 5.85 10.37 -9.78
C VAL A 142 5.80 8.88 -10.12
N LYS A 143 5.60 8.03 -9.11
CA LYS A 143 5.36 6.61 -9.33
C LYS A 143 3.97 6.43 -9.93
N THR A 144 3.90 5.76 -11.08
CA THR A 144 2.66 5.58 -11.84
C THR A 144 1.80 4.47 -11.23
N LEU A 145 0.51 4.44 -11.58
CA LEU A 145 -0.37 3.32 -11.21
C LEU A 145 0.22 1.96 -11.66
N GLU A 146 0.76 1.91 -12.89
CA GLU A 146 1.37 0.70 -13.45
C GLU A 146 2.63 0.29 -12.67
N PHE A 147 3.46 1.25 -12.24
CA PHE A 147 4.61 0.95 -11.39
C PHE A 147 4.17 0.29 -10.08
N VAL A 148 3.21 0.88 -9.37
CA VAL A 148 2.74 0.35 -8.07
C VAL A 148 2.05 -1.00 -8.25
N LYS A 149 1.33 -1.19 -9.36
CA LYS A 149 0.74 -2.49 -9.71
C LYS A 149 1.81 -3.56 -9.95
N ASN A 150 2.91 -3.22 -10.61
CA ASN A 150 4.02 -4.15 -10.81
C ASN A 150 4.69 -4.50 -9.48
N GLU A 151 4.89 -3.52 -8.59
CA GLU A 151 5.39 -3.77 -7.23
C GLU A 151 4.43 -4.66 -6.42
N CYS A 152 3.11 -4.47 -6.49
CA CYS A 152 2.14 -5.37 -5.87
C CYS A 152 2.25 -6.82 -6.40
N ASN A 153 2.49 -6.99 -7.72
CA ASN A 153 2.74 -8.32 -8.27
C ASN A 153 4.08 -8.90 -7.82
N HIS A 154 5.10 -8.07 -7.67
CA HIS A 154 6.41 -8.51 -7.17
C HIS A 154 6.31 -8.94 -5.70
N LEU A 155 5.59 -8.18 -4.88
CA LEU A 155 5.28 -8.49 -3.49
C LEU A 155 4.55 -9.83 -3.37
N SER A 156 3.50 -10.07 -4.16
CA SER A 156 2.74 -11.32 -4.06
C SER A 156 3.55 -12.56 -4.43
N THR A 157 4.49 -12.46 -5.37
CA THR A 157 5.44 -13.55 -5.68
C THR A 157 6.33 -13.87 -4.47
N GLN A 158 6.82 -12.86 -3.78
CA GLN A 158 7.67 -13.03 -2.59
C GLN A 158 6.87 -13.63 -1.43
N LEU A 159 5.68 -13.08 -1.13
CA LEU A 159 4.79 -13.63 -0.11
C LEU A 159 4.46 -15.10 -0.37
N LYS A 160 4.16 -15.47 -1.62
CA LYS A 160 3.90 -16.87 -1.98
C LYS A 160 5.09 -17.79 -1.74
N THR A 161 6.31 -17.30 -1.96
CA THR A 161 7.54 -18.07 -1.72
C THR A 161 7.72 -18.32 -0.23
N LEU A 162 7.60 -17.26 0.58
CA LEU A 162 7.66 -17.35 2.04
C LEU A 162 6.57 -18.29 2.60
N GLU A 163 5.34 -18.19 2.10
CA GLU A 163 4.25 -19.10 2.49
C GLU A 163 4.54 -20.59 2.17
N GLN A 164 5.45 -20.90 1.26
CA GLN A 164 5.86 -22.26 0.94
C GLN A 164 7.01 -22.74 1.82
N GLU A 165 7.88 -21.83 2.25
CA GLU A 165 9.01 -22.11 3.15
C GLU A 165 8.53 -22.38 4.59
N TYR A 166 7.46 -21.71 5.03
CA TYR A 166 6.88 -21.87 6.37
C TYR A 166 5.71 -22.86 6.46
N ARG A 167 5.54 -23.74 5.47
CA ARG A 167 4.53 -24.82 5.47
C ARG A 167 5.10 -26.15 5.94
#